data_AF-A0A3S5J6Y6-F1
#
_entry.id   AF-A0A3S5J6Y6-F1
#
_cell.length_a   1.000
_cell.length_b   1.000
_cell.length_c   1.000
_cell.angle_alpha   90.00
_cell.angle_beta   90.00
_cell.angle_gamma   90.00
#
_symmetry.space_group_name_H-M   'P 1'
#
loop_
_entity.id
_entity.type
_entity.pdbx_description
1 polymer ?
#
loop_
_entity_poly.entity_id
_entity_poly.type
_entity_poly.pdbx_seq_one_letter_code
_entity_poly.pdbx_strand_id
1 'polypeptide(L)'
;FSMSHVAQYGVTDEAGWTDMGQLADLLNVGAITGSDGNGSTVTLSDIGVHAAANDGTLVISMADGSPASGSLSAGSTTVSADVTSRNDTASTIHVFTREGRHLAGVALDAASQASLMTSSNGFVSEAEYDSTYLNGASSYLDTAIVRRATASDNMIQSSVSGASGTFDFVRLTDVDGAVSAENSTMTHAESASYSLTIEGITKTVTVADFGPDGSSEDVAKAMITKFRDDAPRATLAGSAVSSLPADGTSVAVSFEGNTYNISMVDGEVSVSGGEEGRIYAFFSSDDKLYISSTSGSVGAEAIEVLANSDVTGNSDAATAFGLSVGAGPTPTAVGFSAYDFRLSIDGAQITATRTSTSATLTASSAGTSSVSERLIMTDLPDEELIILVTGGARKISAGYDLLPEGSPTLASDITVNVIDASTGKVEFLDTATGSSLATRTLDSNQKVKAVGLEVELKGVLQTDDKFHITSNKNGSGDARNLFEIVSLQNSTDGTGGFSDIFASVVSGLGSTLQSTRVTNGSAEALHSASLEIEAGFSGVSLDEEAANLLQQQQAYQASARILSTAREIFRTLIDSI
;
A
#
# COMPACT_ATOMS: atom_id res chain seq x y z
N PHE A 1 22.74 -6.19 -28.38
CA PHE A 1 21.65 -5.26 -28.06
C PHE A 1 21.61 -4.14 -29.10
N SER A 2 20.45 -3.86 -29.71
CA SER A 2 20.25 -2.79 -30.72
C SER A 2 19.67 -1.54 -30.07
N MET A 3 20.17 -0.37 -30.45
CA MET A 3 19.68 0.94 -29.98
C MET A 3 18.59 1.54 -30.87
N SER A 4 18.14 0.81 -31.90
CA SER A 4 17.21 1.33 -32.92
C SER A 4 15.84 1.80 -32.39
N HIS A 5 15.45 1.36 -31.18
CA HIS A 5 14.18 1.71 -30.55
C HIS A 5 14.28 2.82 -29.49
N VAL A 6 15.49 3.26 -29.14
CA VAL A 6 15.72 4.23 -28.04
C VAL A 6 15.08 5.60 -28.33
N ALA A 7 15.08 6.03 -29.61
CA ALA A 7 14.47 7.29 -30.02
C ALA A 7 12.95 7.36 -29.78
N GLN A 8 12.25 6.21 -29.69
CA GLN A 8 10.80 6.17 -29.40
C GLN A 8 10.48 6.48 -27.93
N TYR A 9 11.46 6.36 -27.04
CA TYR A 9 11.33 6.66 -25.61
C TYR A 9 11.72 8.11 -25.27
N GLY A 10 11.78 9.01 -26.27
CA GLY A 10 12.08 10.43 -26.07
C GLY A 10 13.55 10.73 -25.78
N VAL A 11 14.44 9.74 -25.88
CA VAL A 11 15.88 9.92 -25.74
C VAL A 11 16.45 10.32 -27.11
N THR A 12 16.67 11.63 -27.31
CA THR A 12 17.31 12.16 -28.51
C THR A 12 18.82 12.25 -28.32
N ASP A 13 19.57 11.89 -29.37
CA ASP A 13 21.05 11.91 -29.44
C ASP A 13 21.70 13.28 -29.16
N GLU A 14 20.91 14.36 -29.06
CA GLU A 14 21.40 15.74 -28.99
C GLU A 14 22.09 16.13 -27.68
N ALA A 15 21.97 15.34 -26.60
CA ALA A 15 22.63 15.63 -25.31
C ALA A 15 23.81 14.69 -24.97
N GLY A 16 23.99 13.58 -25.68
CA GLY A 16 24.96 12.54 -25.31
C GLY A 16 24.58 11.83 -23.98
N TRP A 17 24.97 10.57 -23.86
CA TRP A 17 24.71 9.78 -22.66
C TRP A 17 25.75 10.16 -21.62
N THR A 18 25.33 10.84 -20.55
CA THR A 18 26.26 11.35 -19.54
C THR A 18 26.54 10.35 -18.43
N ASP A 19 25.70 9.32 -18.29
CA ASP A 19 25.76 8.36 -17.20
C ASP A 19 25.35 6.94 -17.64
N MET A 20 26.06 5.94 -17.10
CA MET A 20 25.78 4.53 -17.30
C MET A 20 24.44 4.11 -16.64
N GLY A 21 23.96 4.86 -15.64
CA GLY A 21 22.62 4.69 -15.05
C GLY A 21 21.51 4.72 -16.09
N GLN A 22 21.55 5.67 -17.03
CA GLN A 22 20.57 5.78 -18.12
C GLN A 22 20.56 4.54 -19.03
N LEU A 23 21.73 3.89 -19.21
CA LEU A 23 21.83 2.64 -19.97
C LEU A 23 21.18 1.47 -19.24
N ALA A 24 21.39 1.35 -17.93
CA ALA A 24 20.73 0.34 -17.13
C ALA A 24 19.20 0.50 -17.18
N ASP A 25 18.69 1.72 -17.04
CA ASP A 25 17.25 2.00 -17.14
C ASP A 25 16.68 1.58 -18.49
N LEU A 26 17.33 1.97 -19.60
CA LEU A 26 16.88 1.62 -20.96
C LEU A 26 16.95 0.12 -21.26
N LEU A 27 17.93 -0.58 -20.68
CA LEU A 27 18.01 -2.04 -20.74
C LEU A 27 16.86 -2.70 -19.97
N ASN A 28 16.55 -2.20 -18.76
CA ASN A 28 15.52 -2.75 -17.88
C ASN A 28 14.10 -2.50 -18.42
N VAL A 29 13.82 -1.33 -19.01
CA VAL A 29 12.51 -1.05 -19.63
C VAL A 29 12.34 -1.68 -21.02
N GLY A 30 13.34 -2.42 -21.51
CA GLY A 30 13.29 -3.10 -22.80
C GLY A 30 13.40 -2.19 -24.02
N ALA A 31 13.77 -0.92 -23.85
CA ALA A 31 14.06 -0.01 -24.97
C ALA A 31 15.26 -0.49 -25.80
N ILE A 32 16.15 -1.27 -25.17
CA ILE A 32 17.31 -1.89 -25.78
C ILE A 32 17.08 -3.41 -25.85
N THR A 33 16.95 -3.95 -27.07
CA THR A 33 16.65 -5.37 -27.30
C THR A 33 17.87 -6.14 -27.82
N GLY A 34 18.02 -7.39 -27.39
CA GLY A 34 19.02 -8.34 -27.82
C GLY A 34 18.44 -9.38 -28.78
N SER A 35 19.24 -10.41 -29.08
CA SER A 35 18.77 -11.60 -29.77
C SER A 35 19.26 -12.85 -29.03
N ASP A 36 18.39 -13.85 -28.92
CA ASP A 36 18.76 -15.14 -28.35
C ASP A 36 19.62 -15.96 -29.33
N GLY A 37 20.04 -17.18 -28.93
CA GLY A 37 20.82 -18.08 -29.77
C GLY A 37 20.09 -18.54 -31.05
N ASN A 38 18.78 -18.32 -31.14
CA ASN A 38 17.94 -18.65 -32.29
C ASN A 38 17.65 -17.42 -33.18
N GLY A 39 18.13 -16.23 -32.80
CA GLY A 39 17.92 -14.98 -33.52
C GLY A 39 16.60 -14.27 -33.21
N SER A 40 15.82 -14.74 -32.23
CA SER A 40 14.60 -14.07 -31.76
C SER A 40 14.96 -12.82 -30.97
N THR A 41 14.21 -11.73 -31.16
CA THR A 41 14.42 -10.51 -30.39
C THR A 41 13.98 -10.72 -28.94
N VAL A 42 14.82 -10.33 -27.98
CA VAL A 42 14.56 -10.46 -26.54
C VAL A 42 14.93 -9.19 -25.79
N THR A 43 14.20 -8.83 -24.75
CA THR A 43 14.55 -7.81 -23.75
C THR A 43 15.32 -8.45 -22.59
N LEU A 44 15.87 -7.66 -21.65
CA LEU A 44 16.43 -8.23 -20.42
C LEU A 44 15.36 -8.90 -19.55
N SER A 45 14.16 -8.30 -19.47
CA SER A 45 13.04 -8.88 -18.72
C SER A 45 12.59 -10.23 -19.29
N ASP A 46 12.61 -10.40 -20.62
CA ASP A 46 12.22 -11.68 -21.26
C ASP A 46 13.11 -12.85 -20.85
N ILE A 47 14.37 -12.56 -20.51
CA ILE A 47 15.38 -13.56 -20.11
C ILE A 47 15.67 -13.52 -18.61
N GLY A 48 14.84 -12.84 -17.79
CA GLY A 48 15.00 -12.78 -16.34
C GLY A 48 16.29 -12.08 -15.90
N VAL A 49 16.72 -11.05 -16.63
CA VAL A 49 17.95 -10.31 -16.35
C VAL A 49 17.62 -8.90 -15.87
N HIS A 50 18.44 -8.39 -14.96
CA HIS A 50 18.34 -7.03 -14.45
C HIS A 50 19.71 -6.34 -14.49
N ALA A 51 19.72 -5.09 -14.91
CA ALA A 51 20.91 -4.25 -14.99
C ALA A 51 20.90 -3.16 -13.92
N ALA A 52 22.08 -2.82 -13.41
CA ALA A 52 22.32 -1.68 -12.55
C ALA A 52 23.62 -1.00 -12.96
N ALA A 53 23.75 0.30 -12.73
CA ALA A 53 24.98 1.00 -13.10
C ALA A 53 25.27 2.16 -12.16
N ASN A 54 26.56 2.41 -11.91
CA ASN A 54 27.06 3.57 -11.19
C ASN A 54 28.46 3.93 -11.69
N ASP A 55 28.75 5.22 -11.89
CA ASP A 55 30.07 5.79 -12.11
C ASP A 55 30.90 5.03 -13.16
N GLY A 56 30.26 4.67 -14.28
CA GLY A 56 30.88 3.97 -15.42
C GLY A 56 30.98 2.45 -15.29
N THR A 57 30.49 1.86 -14.20
CA THR A 57 30.34 0.41 -14.04
C THR A 57 28.92 -0.01 -14.40
N LEU A 58 28.78 -1.07 -15.20
CA LEU A 58 27.51 -1.74 -15.49
C LEU A 58 27.56 -3.14 -14.87
N VAL A 59 26.58 -3.45 -14.03
CA VAL A 59 26.41 -4.74 -13.38
C VAL A 59 25.14 -5.37 -13.92
N ILE A 60 25.24 -6.64 -14.32
CA ILE A 60 24.11 -7.40 -14.84
C ILE A 60 23.97 -8.66 -13.98
N SER A 61 22.77 -8.88 -13.46
CA SER A 61 22.39 -10.06 -12.70
C SER A 61 21.35 -10.86 -13.47
N MET A 62 21.41 -12.18 -13.38
CA MET A 62 20.41 -13.08 -13.95
C MET A 62 19.63 -13.77 -12.83
N ALA A 63 18.35 -13.99 -13.05
CA ALA A 63 17.43 -14.68 -12.15
C ALA A 63 17.87 -16.13 -11.92
N ASP A 64 18.28 -16.79 -13.00
CA ASP A 64 18.77 -18.15 -13.06
C ASP A 64 20.03 -18.27 -13.93
N GLY A 65 20.72 -19.40 -13.78
CA GLY A 65 21.95 -19.69 -14.51
C GLY A 65 23.21 -19.02 -13.94
N SER A 66 24.35 -19.38 -14.54
CA SER A 66 25.68 -18.86 -14.21
C SER A 66 26.33 -18.35 -15.49
N PRO A 67 26.54 -17.03 -15.64
CA PRO A 67 27.14 -16.51 -16.85
C PRO A 67 28.59 -17.00 -16.94
N ALA A 68 29.01 -17.55 -18.08
CA ALA A 68 30.38 -18.03 -18.25
C ALA A 68 31.37 -16.89 -18.51
N SER A 69 30.92 -15.85 -19.22
CA SER A 69 31.65 -14.63 -19.52
C SER A 69 30.69 -13.54 -19.99
N GLY A 70 31.15 -12.29 -19.97
CA GLY A 70 30.45 -11.17 -20.59
C GLY A 70 31.46 -10.24 -21.25
N SER A 71 31.04 -9.55 -22.30
CA SER A 71 31.84 -8.47 -22.90
C SER A 71 30.95 -7.39 -23.50
N LEU A 72 31.43 -6.16 -23.44
CA LEU A 72 30.83 -5.00 -24.09
C LEU A 72 31.78 -4.53 -25.19
N SER A 73 31.28 -4.48 -26.43
CA SER A 73 32.05 -3.98 -27.58
C SER A 73 31.43 -2.72 -28.16
N ALA A 74 32.28 -1.73 -28.42
CA ALA A 74 31.93 -0.49 -29.11
C ALA A 74 33.00 -0.19 -30.17
N GLY A 75 32.64 -0.38 -31.44
CA GLY A 75 33.59 -0.28 -32.55
C GLY A 75 34.70 -1.33 -32.45
N SER A 76 35.96 -0.87 -32.33
CA SER A 76 37.13 -1.74 -32.14
C SER A 76 37.49 -2.01 -30.68
N THR A 77 36.80 -1.40 -29.73
CA THR A 77 37.09 -1.54 -28.29
C THR A 77 36.19 -2.61 -27.70
N THR A 78 36.78 -3.56 -26.98
CA THR A 78 36.05 -4.59 -26.23
C THR A 78 36.50 -4.54 -24.78
N VAL A 79 35.55 -4.44 -23.86
CA VAL A 79 35.75 -4.56 -22.42
C VAL A 79 35.17 -5.91 -21.97
N SER A 80 35.99 -6.73 -21.32
CA SER A 80 35.51 -7.98 -20.72
C SER A 80 34.90 -7.70 -19.35
N ALA A 81 33.79 -8.36 -19.04
CA ALA A 81 33.17 -8.30 -17.73
C ALA A 81 33.83 -9.29 -16.77
N ASP A 82 33.93 -8.91 -15.50
CA ASP A 82 34.22 -9.83 -14.42
C ASP A 82 32.96 -10.60 -14.02
N VAL A 83 33.07 -11.92 -13.90
CA VAL A 83 31.96 -12.78 -13.45
C VAL A 83 32.13 -13.08 -11.97
N THR A 84 31.17 -12.66 -11.17
CA THR A 84 31.06 -13.04 -9.75
C THR A 84 30.16 -14.26 -9.59
N SER A 85 30.54 -15.19 -8.71
CA SER A 85 29.68 -16.33 -8.35
C SER A 85 28.47 -15.88 -7.53
N ARG A 86 27.32 -16.50 -7.77
CA ARG A 86 26.13 -16.33 -6.91
C ARG A 86 26.45 -16.78 -5.49
N ASN A 87 26.00 -16.00 -4.49
CA ASN A 87 26.13 -16.39 -3.09
C ASN A 87 24.85 -17.11 -2.64
N ASP A 88 24.90 -18.44 -2.64
CA ASP A 88 23.77 -19.31 -2.29
C ASP A 88 23.73 -19.65 -0.80
N THR A 89 24.61 -19.05 0.00
CA THR A 89 24.62 -19.28 1.44
C THR A 89 23.40 -18.58 2.04
N ALA A 90 22.51 -19.38 2.61
CA ALA A 90 21.36 -18.90 3.38
C ALA A 90 21.80 -17.94 4.49
N SER A 91 21.12 -16.80 4.59
CA SER A 91 21.17 -15.97 5.79
C SER A 91 20.24 -16.54 6.84
N THR A 92 20.64 -16.50 8.12
CA THR A 92 19.79 -16.89 9.25
C THR A 92 19.31 -15.67 9.98
N ILE A 93 18.01 -15.59 10.23
CA ILE A 93 17.38 -14.57 11.06
C ILE A 93 17.38 -15.05 12.51
N HIS A 94 17.91 -14.21 13.39
CA HIS A 94 17.81 -14.39 14.83
C HIS A 94 16.96 -13.27 15.43
N VAL A 95 16.06 -13.63 16.34
CA VAL A 95 15.24 -12.67 17.09
C VAL A 95 15.48 -12.86 18.57
N PHE A 96 15.77 -11.76 19.25
CA PHE A 96 16.03 -11.73 20.67
C PHE A 96 15.21 -10.65 21.36
N THR A 97 14.95 -10.83 22.66
CA THR A 97 14.69 -9.70 23.55
C THR A 97 16.01 -9.01 23.90
N ARG A 98 15.95 -7.78 24.44
CA ARG A 98 17.16 -7.04 24.84
C ARG A 98 17.96 -7.72 25.94
N GLU A 99 17.31 -8.57 26.70
CA GLU A 99 17.79 -9.29 27.88
C GLU A 99 18.49 -10.59 27.50
N GLY A 100 18.40 -11.01 26.23
CA GLY A 100 19.10 -12.18 25.71
C GLY A 100 18.22 -13.42 25.55
N ARG A 101 16.89 -13.31 25.65
CA ARG A 101 15.97 -14.42 25.33
C ARG A 101 15.94 -14.61 23.82
N HIS A 102 16.40 -15.75 23.34
CA HIS A 102 16.46 -16.07 21.92
C HIS A 102 15.16 -16.73 21.47
N LEU A 103 14.35 -15.97 20.73
CA LEU A 103 12.99 -16.35 20.34
C LEU A 103 12.97 -17.15 19.03
N ALA A 104 13.76 -16.74 18.04
CA ALA A 104 13.83 -17.41 16.74
C ALA A 104 15.26 -17.45 16.21
N GLY A 105 15.66 -18.51 15.52
CA GLY A 105 16.96 -18.64 14.87
C GLY A 105 17.65 -19.98 15.14
N VAL A 106 18.98 -19.99 15.22
CA VAL A 106 19.80 -21.16 15.60
C VAL A 106 20.57 -20.92 16.89
N ALA A 107 20.69 -21.94 17.74
CA ALA A 107 21.35 -21.80 19.02
C ALA A 107 22.80 -21.29 18.85
N LEU A 108 23.18 -20.27 19.63
CA LEU A 108 24.47 -19.62 19.52
C LEU A 108 25.52 -20.33 20.36
N ASP A 109 26.72 -20.50 19.81
CA ASP A 109 27.90 -20.90 20.59
C ASP A 109 28.47 -19.73 21.39
N ALA A 110 29.38 -20.01 22.33
CA ALA A 110 29.94 -18.99 23.22
C ALA A 110 30.68 -17.86 22.47
N ALA A 111 31.29 -18.17 21.33
CA ALA A 111 31.97 -17.17 20.51
C ALA A 111 30.97 -16.23 19.82
N SER A 112 29.89 -16.78 19.28
CA SER A 112 28.81 -16.01 18.66
C SER A 112 28.06 -15.18 19.68
N GLN A 113 27.80 -15.73 20.88
CA GLN A 113 27.22 -14.97 21.99
C GLN A 113 28.09 -13.75 22.32
N ALA A 114 29.40 -13.92 22.49
CA ALA A 114 30.32 -12.83 22.81
C ALA A 114 30.41 -11.74 21.71
N SER A 115 30.22 -12.12 20.44
CA SER A 115 30.29 -11.20 19.30
C SER A 115 28.96 -10.50 19.00
N LEU A 116 27.83 -11.20 19.21
CA LEU A 116 26.49 -10.75 18.80
C LEU A 116 25.72 -10.09 19.94
N MET A 117 25.87 -10.55 21.19
CA MET A 117 25.13 -10.02 22.35
C MET A 117 25.86 -8.85 22.99
N THR A 118 25.98 -7.75 22.25
CA THR A 118 26.66 -6.54 22.69
C THR A 118 25.69 -5.37 22.77
N SER A 119 26.02 -4.37 23.59
CA SER A 119 25.21 -3.14 23.67
C SER A 119 25.17 -2.35 22.36
N SER A 120 26.17 -2.50 21.48
CA SER A 120 26.12 -1.92 20.14
C SER A 120 25.05 -2.55 19.25
N ASN A 121 24.70 -3.82 19.52
CA ASN A 121 23.66 -4.55 18.82
C ASN A 121 22.29 -4.44 19.51
N GLY A 122 22.16 -3.56 20.51
CA GLY A 122 20.90 -3.26 21.20
C GLY A 122 20.68 -4.00 22.52
N PHE A 123 21.52 -4.97 22.89
CA PHE A 123 21.37 -5.69 24.14
C PHE A 123 21.67 -4.82 25.36
N VAL A 124 21.01 -5.09 26.49
CA VAL A 124 21.41 -4.50 27.77
C VAL A 124 22.77 -5.06 28.22
N SER A 125 23.55 -4.30 29.00
CA SER A 125 24.91 -4.69 29.41
C SER A 125 24.95 -6.00 30.20
N GLU A 126 23.87 -6.33 30.88
CA GLU A 126 23.70 -7.54 31.68
C GLU A 126 22.88 -8.63 30.95
N ALA A 127 22.72 -8.55 29.62
CA ALA A 127 22.01 -9.57 28.86
C ALA A 127 22.64 -10.96 29.06
N GLU A 128 21.82 -11.97 29.32
CA GLU A 128 22.24 -13.36 29.50
C GLU A 128 21.57 -14.21 28.41
N TYR A 129 22.37 -14.98 27.67
CA TYR A 129 21.85 -15.82 26.60
C TYR A 129 20.93 -16.91 27.18
N ASP A 130 19.70 -16.96 26.67
CA ASP A 130 18.73 -17.98 27.04
C ASP A 130 18.01 -18.49 25.78
N SER A 131 18.11 -19.80 25.53
CA SER A 131 17.49 -20.47 24.38
C SER A 131 16.21 -21.23 24.72
N THR A 132 15.67 -21.07 25.93
CA THR A 132 14.45 -21.76 26.41
C THR A 132 13.25 -21.58 25.47
N TYR A 133 13.15 -20.40 24.84
CA TYR A 133 12.05 -20.01 23.96
C TYR A 133 12.35 -20.22 22.46
N LEU A 134 13.53 -20.75 22.14
CA LEU A 134 14.03 -20.80 20.78
C LEU A 134 13.11 -21.61 19.87
N ASN A 135 12.59 -20.96 18.83
CA ASN A 135 11.72 -21.55 17.81
C ASN A 135 10.44 -22.18 18.39
N GLY A 136 9.90 -21.59 19.46
CA GLY A 136 8.67 -22.08 20.09
C GLY A 136 8.85 -23.36 20.91
N ALA A 137 10.08 -23.68 21.35
CA ALA A 137 10.34 -24.76 22.30
C ALA A 137 9.55 -24.58 23.61
N SER A 138 9.43 -23.34 24.06
CA SER A 138 8.45 -22.86 25.03
C SER A 138 7.80 -21.60 24.46
N SER A 139 6.55 -21.31 24.83
CA SER A 139 5.94 -20.03 24.49
C SER A 139 6.60 -18.91 25.29
N TYR A 140 6.97 -17.82 24.63
CA TYR A 140 7.45 -16.61 25.28
C TYR A 140 6.28 -15.62 25.32
N LEU A 141 5.79 -15.36 26.52
CA LEU A 141 4.52 -14.65 26.74
C LEU A 141 3.40 -15.35 25.97
N ASP A 142 2.74 -14.65 25.05
CA ASP A 142 1.75 -15.22 24.12
C ASP A 142 2.27 -15.29 22.68
N THR A 143 3.57 -15.03 22.47
CA THR A 143 4.16 -14.95 21.14
C THR A 143 4.07 -16.30 20.43
N ALA A 144 3.43 -16.31 19.27
CA ALA A 144 3.50 -17.45 18.36
C ALA A 144 4.53 -17.19 17.27
N ILE A 145 5.40 -18.18 17.06
CA ILE A 145 6.49 -18.09 16.09
C ILE A 145 6.28 -19.14 15.01
N VAL A 146 6.03 -18.67 13.79
CA VAL A 146 5.92 -19.51 12.60
C VAL A 146 7.14 -19.24 11.72
N ARG A 147 8.09 -20.17 11.77
CA ARG A 147 9.22 -20.18 10.83
C ARG A 147 8.84 -20.95 9.58
N ARG A 148 8.89 -20.27 8.45
CA ARG A 148 8.77 -20.85 7.13
C ARG A 148 10.14 -20.78 6.47
N ALA A 149 10.96 -21.80 6.70
CA ALA A 149 12.29 -21.88 6.10
C ALA A 149 12.23 -22.54 4.72
N THR A 150 13.06 -22.03 3.81
CA THR A 150 13.40 -22.52 2.45
C THR A 150 12.54 -22.09 1.27
N ALA A 151 13.19 -22.02 0.11
CA ALA A 151 12.63 -21.96 -1.24
C ALA A 151 11.64 -23.11 -1.59
N SER A 152 11.32 -24.00 -0.64
CA SER A 152 10.35 -25.09 -0.79
C SER A 152 9.03 -24.85 -0.07
N ASP A 153 8.89 -23.74 0.66
CA ASP A 153 7.56 -23.22 1.00
C ASP A 153 6.91 -22.84 -0.33
N ASN A 154 6.02 -23.70 -0.83
CA ASN A 154 5.50 -23.55 -2.17
C ASN A 154 4.88 -22.16 -2.28
N MET A 155 5.43 -21.33 -3.17
CA MET A 155 4.82 -20.08 -3.63
C MET A 155 3.41 -20.30 -4.24
N ILE A 156 2.99 -21.57 -4.30
CA ILE A 156 1.66 -22.06 -4.59
C ILE A 156 1.25 -23.05 -3.48
N GLN A 157 0.52 -22.58 -2.47
CA GLN A 157 -0.04 -23.48 -1.45
C GLN A 157 -1.16 -24.28 -2.11
N SER A 158 -0.99 -25.59 -2.21
CA SER A 158 -1.92 -26.47 -2.91
C SER A 158 -2.62 -27.41 -1.95
N SER A 159 -3.93 -27.57 -2.15
CA SER A 159 -4.75 -28.55 -1.45
C SER A 159 -5.57 -29.31 -2.47
N VAL A 160 -5.32 -30.61 -2.64
CA VAL A 160 -6.05 -31.45 -3.59
C VAL A 160 -6.80 -32.53 -2.82
N SER A 161 -8.12 -32.57 -2.97
CA SER A 161 -9.00 -33.52 -2.29
C SER A 161 -10.13 -33.97 -3.20
N GLY A 162 -10.20 -35.28 -3.44
CA GLY A 162 -11.22 -35.86 -4.32
C GLY A 162 -11.18 -35.25 -5.72
N ALA A 163 -12.32 -34.74 -6.19
CA ALA A 163 -12.48 -34.18 -7.53
C ALA A 163 -12.06 -32.71 -7.66
N SER A 164 -11.54 -32.07 -6.60
CA SER A 164 -11.20 -30.65 -6.61
C SER A 164 -9.83 -30.38 -5.99
N GLY A 165 -9.21 -29.27 -6.38
CA GLY A 165 -8.01 -28.76 -5.77
C GLY A 165 -7.93 -27.23 -5.83
N THR A 166 -7.42 -26.64 -4.76
CA THR A 166 -7.16 -25.20 -4.65
C THR A 166 -5.65 -24.94 -4.73
N PHE A 167 -5.29 -23.81 -5.35
CA PHE A 167 -3.92 -23.37 -5.57
C PHE A 167 -3.82 -21.89 -5.22
N ASP A 168 -3.33 -21.59 -4.04
CA ASP A 168 -3.16 -20.23 -3.52
C ASP A 168 -1.76 -19.70 -3.84
N PHE A 169 -1.70 -18.69 -4.70
CA PHE A 169 -0.45 -18.07 -5.12
C PHE A 169 0.00 -17.05 -4.07
N VAL A 170 1.29 -17.07 -3.74
CA VAL A 170 1.92 -16.11 -2.82
C VAL A 170 3.11 -15.51 -3.53
N ARG A 171 3.05 -14.22 -3.83
CA ARG A 171 4.20 -13.43 -4.29
C ARG A 171 4.76 -12.60 -3.16
N LEU A 172 6.09 -12.59 -3.02
CA LEU A 172 6.81 -11.78 -2.03
C LEU A 172 7.56 -10.67 -2.75
N THR A 173 6.84 -9.61 -3.15
CA THR A 173 7.35 -8.52 -4.01
C THR A 173 8.64 -7.89 -3.49
N ASP A 174 8.73 -7.67 -2.18
CA ASP A 174 9.86 -6.97 -1.56
C ASP A 174 11.18 -7.74 -1.68
N VAL A 175 11.10 -9.07 -1.77
CA VAL A 175 12.26 -9.98 -1.74
C VAL A 175 12.49 -10.64 -3.07
N ASP A 176 11.44 -11.01 -3.81
CA ASP A 176 11.58 -11.67 -5.10
C ASP A 176 11.73 -10.70 -6.28
N GLY A 177 11.38 -9.42 -6.10
CA GLY A 177 11.56 -8.39 -7.12
C GLY A 177 13.02 -8.06 -7.39
N ALA A 178 13.28 -7.45 -8.55
CA ALA A 178 14.61 -6.95 -8.88
C ALA A 178 15.03 -5.82 -7.92
N VAL A 179 16.29 -5.79 -7.50
CA VAL A 179 16.81 -4.74 -6.62
C VAL A 179 18.27 -4.44 -6.95
N SER A 180 18.63 -3.16 -6.88
CA SER A 180 20.02 -2.71 -6.96
C SER A 180 20.47 -2.18 -5.61
N ALA A 181 21.74 -2.38 -5.27
CA ALA A 181 22.34 -1.68 -4.14
C ALA A 181 22.22 -0.16 -4.33
N GLU A 182 22.21 0.60 -3.24
CA GLU A 182 22.08 2.07 -3.27
C GLU A 182 23.21 2.73 -4.09
N ASN A 183 24.41 2.14 -4.07
CA ASN A 183 25.54 2.55 -4.90
C ASN A 183 25.58 1.85 -6.27
N SER A 184 24.55 1.07 -6.62
CA SER A 184 24.38 0.29 -7.86
C SER A 184 25.58 -0.55 -8.30
N THR A 185 26.48 -0.93 -7.37
CA THR A 185 27.61 -1.84 -7.64
C THR A 185 27.21 -3.31 -7.53
N MET A 186 25.99 -3.60 -7.09
CA MET A 186 25.41 -4.94 -7.03
C MET A 186 23.94 -4.87 -7.45
N THR A 187 23.48 -5.91 -8.14
CA THR A 187 22.08 -6.07 -8.51
C THR A 187 21.63 -7.51 -8.31
N HIS A 188 20.35 -7.69 -8.04
CA HIS A 188 19.64 -8.95 -8.04
C HIS A 188 18.51 -8.87 -9.06
N ALA A 189 18.43 -9.87 -9.93
CA ALA A 189 17.33 -10.01 -10.87
C ALA A 189 16.19 -10.80 -10.23
N GLU A 190 14.97 -10.48 -10.65
CA GLU A 190 13.77 -11.13 -10.15
C GLU A 190 13.76 -12.62 -10.48
N SER A 191 13.59 -13.47 -9.46
CA SER A 191 13.70 -14.94 -9.59
C SER A 191 12.39 -15.69 -9.31
N ALA A 192 11.28 -14.98 -9.14
CA ALA A 192 9.97 -15.59 -8.95
C ALA A 192 9.49 -16.30 -10.21
N SER A 193 9.22 -17.61 -10.08
CA SER A 193 8.62 -18.44 -11.11
C SER A 193 7.60 -19.37 -10.46
N TYR A 194 6.49 -19.60 -11.14
CA TYR A 194 5.37 -20.39 -10.64
C TYR A 194 5.01 -21.41 -11.71
N SER A 195 4.99 -22.68 -11.35
CA SER A 195 4.61 -23.77 -12.24
C SER A 195 3.49 -24.58 -11.63
N LEU A 196 2.43 -24.78 -12.41
CA LEU A 196 1.26 -25.55 -12.01
C LEU A 196 1.01 -26.64 -13.04
N THR A 197 0.97 -27.88 -12.57
CA THR A 197 0.57 -29.04 -13.35
C THR A 197 -0.80 -29.52 -12.89
N ILE A 198 -1.77 -29.59 -13.79
CA ILE A 198 -3.10 -30.17 -13.53
C ILE A 198 -3.38 -31.22 -14.61
N GLU A 199 -3.70 -32.46 -14.21
CA GLU A 199 -4.00 -33.57 -15.12
C GLU A 199 -2.93 -33.77 -16.22
N GLY A 200 -1.66 -33.53 -15.87
CA GLY A 200 -0.52 -33.65 -16.78
C GLY A 200 -0.24 -32.44 -17.68
N ILE A 201 -1.06 -31.39 -17.63
CA ILE A 201 -0.81 -30.12 -18.32
C ILE A 201 -0.01 -29.21 -17.39
N THR A 202 1.19 -28.83 -17.80
CA THR A 202 2.04 -27.89 -17.05
C THR A 202 2.01 -26.51 -17.69
N LYS A 203 1.76 -25.49 -16.87
CA LYS A 203 1.94 -24.08 -17.22
C LYS A 203 2.90 -23.43 -16.24
N THR A 204 3.71 -22.52 -16.76
CA THR A 204 4.68 -21.76 -15.97
C THR A 204 4.47 -20.28 -16.24
N VAL A 205 4.41 -19.48 -15.19
CA VAL A 205 4.40 -18.01 -15.28
C VAL A 205 5.60 -17.41 -14.56
N THR A 206 6.14 -16.35 -15.15
CA THR A 206 7.23 -15.55 -14.61
C THR A 206 6.83 -14.07 -14.62
N VAL A 207 7.69 -13.19 -14.12
CA VAL A 207 7.47 -11.74 -14.15
C VAL A 207 7.15 -11.20 -15.56
N ALA A 208 7.61 -11.85 -16.62
CA ALA A 208 7.26 -11.47 -17.98
C ALA A 208 5.76 -11.57 -18.27
N ASP A 209 5.03 -12.42 -17.52
CA ASP A 209 3.60 -12.65 -17.70
C ASP A 209 2.72 -11.75 -16.80
N PHE A 210 3.17 -11.40 -15.60
CA PHE A 210 2.38 -10.63 -14.61
C PHE A 210 2.95 -9.24 -14.30
N GLY A 211 4.11 -8.87 -14.86
CA GLY A 211 4.78 -7.58 -14.67
C GLY A 211 5.60 -7.48 -13.36
N PRO A 212 6.54 -6.52 -13.28
CA PRO A 212 7.46 -6.37 -12.15
C PRO A 212 6.75 -6.02 -10.82
N ASP A 213 5.59 -5.37 -10.89
CA ASP A 213 4.80 -4.97 -9.72
C ASP A 213 3.56 -5.86 -9.50
N GLY A 214 3.42 -6.96 -10.25
CA GLY A 214 2.22 -7.81 -10.19
C GLY A 214 1.98 -8.38 -8.80
N SER A 215 0.77 -8.32 -8.29
CA SER A 215 0.36 -8.92 -7.02
C SER A 215 0.26 -10.46 -7.10
N SER A 216 0.02 -11.13 -5.97
CA SER A 216 -0.32 -12.56 -5.97
C SER A 216 -1.55 -12.89 -6.85
N GLU A 217 -2.50 -11.95 -6.93
CA GLU A 217 -3.68 -12.07 -7.81
C GLU A 217 -3.28 -11.97 -9.28
N ASP A 218 -2.33 -11.11 -9.64
CA ASP A 218 -1.83 -11.00 -11.01
C ASP A 218 -1.08 -12.27 -11.44
N VAL A 219 -0.36 -12.93 -10.52
CA VAL A 219 0.25 -14.25 -10.76
C VAL A 219 -0.84 -15.29 -11.06
N ALA A 220 -1.90 -15.35 -10.25
CA ALA A 220 -3.01 -16.28 -10.47
C ALA A 220 -3.74 -15.99 -11.81
N LYS A 221 -3.99 -14.71 -12.13
CA LYS A 221 -4.58 -14.28 -13.42
C LYS A 221 -3.71 -14.67 -14.61
N ALA A 222 -2.39 -14.46 -14.53
CA ALA A 222 -1.47 -14.89 -15.57
C ALA A 222 -1.49 -16.42 -15.74
N MET A 223 -1.49 -17.17 -14.63
CA MET A 223 -1.49 -18.63 -14.66
C MET A 223 -2.77 -19.18 -15.30
N ILE A 224 -3.94 -18.74 -14.85
CA ILE A 224 -5.21 -19.21 -15.41
C ILE A 224 -5.36 -18.82 -16.88
N THR A 225 -4.86 -17.65 -17.28
CA THR A 225 -4.82 -17.20 -18.67
C THR A 225 -4.00 -18.17 -19.53
N LYS A 226 -2.80 -18.56 -19.09
CA LYS A 226 -1.98 -19.54 -19.83
C LYS A 226 -2.63 -20.91 -20.01
N PHE A 227 -3.44 -21.37 -19.05
CA PHE A 227 -4.23 -22.59 -19.23
C PHE A 227 -5.34 -22.41 -20.27
N ARG A 228 -5.97 -21.23 -20.31
CA ARG A 228 -7.12 -20.92 -21.17
C ARG A 228 -6.73 -20.52 -22.59
N ASP A 229 -5.52 -20.00 -22.83
CA ASP A 229 -5.05 -19.58 -24.16
C ASP A 229 -4.92 -20.74 -25.15
N ASP A 230 -4.61 -21.94 -24.65
CA ASP A 230 -4.54 -23.16 -25.46
C ASP A 230 -5.91 -23.83 -25.67
N ALA A 231 -6.96 -23.26 -25.08
CA ALA A 231 -8.29 -23.85 -25.05
C ALA A 231 -9.27 -23.14 -26.00
N PRO A 232 -10.33 -23.81 -26.48
CA PRO A 232 -11.26 -23.20 -27.40
C PRO A 232 -12.25 -22.26 -26.68
N ARG A 233 -12.65 -21.17 -27.34
CA ARG A 233 -13.62 -20.21 -26.81
C ARG A 233 -15.05 -20.72 -26.94
N ALA A 234 -15.89 -20.41 -25.96
CA ALA A 234 -17.31 -20.67 -26.02
C ALA A 234 -18.05 -19.48 -26.65
N THR A 235 -19.07 -19.77 -27.44
CA THR A 235 -19.92 -18.74 -28.07
C THR A 235 -21.37 -19.19 -28.04
N LEU A 236 -22.28 -18.24 -27.88
CA LEU A 236 -23.72 -18.43 -27.98
C LEU A 236 -24.29 -17.24 -28.75
N ALA A 237 -25.10 -17.53 -29.76
CA ALA A 237 -25.74 -16.51 -30.59
C ALA A 237 -27.26 -16.70 -30.55
N GLY A 238 -27.97 -15.60 -30.29
CA GLY A 238 -29.42 -15.55 -30.36
C GLY A 238 -29.95 -15.38 -31.79
N SER A 239 -31.28 -15.48 -31.89
CA SER A 239 -32.04 -15.03 -33.06
C SER A 239 -32.19 -13.51 -33.03
N ALA A 240 -32.49 -12.93 -34.19
CA ALA A 240 -32.76 -11.49 -34.27
C ALA A 240 -34.04 -11.17 -33.49
N VAL A 241 -34.00 -10.14 -32.64
CA VAL A 241 -35.17 -9.64 -31.93
C VAL A 241 -35.83 -8.51 -32.72
N SER A 242 -37.15 -8.32 -32.55
CA SER A 242 -37.90 -7.24 -33.21
C SER A 242 -37.65 -5.86 -32.62
N SER A 243 -37.15 -5.82 -31.39
CA SER A 243 -36.74 -4.63 -30.65
C SER A 243 -35.83 -5.07 -29.52
N LEU A 244 -34.85 -4.24 -29.15
CA LEU A 244 -33.99 -4.51 -28.00
C LEU A 244 -34.84 -4.67 -26.72
N PRO A 245 -34.41 -5.53 -25.78
CA PRO A 245 -35.08 -5.65 -24.49
C PRO A 245 -35.06 -4.32 -23.72
N ALA A 246 -36.07 -4.08 -22.88
CA ALA A 246 -36.13 -2.87 -22.07
C ALA A 246 -35.06 -2.86 -20.98
N ASP A 247 -34.58 -1.68 -20.59
CA ASP A 247 -33.64 -1.51 -19.47
C ASP A 247 -34.17 -2.19 -18.19
N GLY A 248 -33.27 -2.88 -17.49
CA GLY A 248 -33.58 -3.73 -16.34
C GLY A 248 -34.03 -5.15 -16.69
N THR A 249 -34.29 -5.48 -17.96
CA THR A 249 -34.50 -6.87 -18.39
C THR A 249 -33.18 -7.63 -18.24
N SER A 250 -33.22 -8.83 -17.66
CA SER A 250 -32.04 -9.65 -17.39
C SER A 250 -32.27 -11.11 -17.70
N VAL A 251 -31.31 -11.75 -18.38
CA VAL A 251 -31.27 -13.20 -18.62
C VAL A 251 -30.05 -13.81 -17.94
N ALA A 252 -30.27 -14.89 -17.21
CA ALA A 252 -29.23 -15.67 -16.55
C ALA A 252 -28.72 -16.79 -17.46
N VAL A 253 -27.40 -16.89 -17.57
CA VAL A 253 -26.68 -17.96 -18.28
C VAL A 253 -25.66 -18.59 -17.34
N SER A 254 -25.34 -19.86 -17.53
CA SER A 254 -24.25 -20.54 -16.84
C SER A 254 -23.08 -20.81 -17.78
N PHE A 255 -21.87 -20.65 -17.26
CA PHE A 255 -20.64 -21.00 -17.96
C PHE A 255 -19.57 -21.41 -16.95
N GLU A 256 -18.92 -22.57 -17.16
CA GLU A 256 -17.90 -23.13 -16.26
C GLU A 256 -18.38 -23.29 -14.80
N GLY A 257 -19.67 -23.55 -14.61
CA GLY A 257 -20.30 -23.68 -13.29
C GLY A 257 -20.67 -22.35 -12.60
N ASN A 258 -20.33 -21.21 -13.20
CA ASN A 258 -20.69 -19.90 -12.69
C ASN A 258 -21.97 -19.39 -13.37
N THR A 259 -22.78 -18.64 -12.63
CA THR A 259 -23.97 -17.96 -13.17
C THR A 259 -23.64 -16.50 -13.50
N TYR A 260 -23.99 -16.08 -14.70
CA TYR A 260 -23.83 -14.73 -15.23
C TYR A 260 -25.20 -14.15 -15.58
N ASN A 261 -25.43 -12.89 -15.24
CA ASN A 261 -26.62 -12.14 -15.62
C ASN A 261 -26.28 -11.15 -16.73
N ILE A 262 -26.98 -11.28 -17.86
CA ILE A 262 -26.88 -10.39 -19.00
C ILE A 262 -28.07 -9.45 -18.93
N SER A 263 -27.81 -8.18 -18.65
CA SER A 263 -28.85 -7.18 -18.37
C SER A 263 -28.77 -6.01 -19.34
N MET A 264 -29.90 -5.40 -19.65
CA MET A 264 -29.95 -4.12 -20.35
C MET A 264 -29.80 -2.98 -19.36
N VAL A 265 -28.84 -2.09 -19.60
CA VAL A 265 -28.59 -0.88 -18.81
C VAL A 265 -28.33 0.27 -19.77
N ASP A 266 -29.17 1.31 -19.72
CA ASP A 266 -29.10 2.49 -20.59
C ASP A 266 -29.02 2.15 -22.10
N GLY A 267 -29.74 1.11 -22.53
CA GLY A 267 -29.74 0.64 -23.92
C GLY A 267 -28.52 -0.21 -24.33
N GLU A 268 -27.57 -0.46 -23.44
CA GLU A 268 -26.41 -1.33 -23.67
C GLU A 268 -26.48 -2.62 -22.85
N VAL A 269 -25.75 -3.64 -23.30
CA VAL A 269 -25.65 -4.92 -22.59
C VAL A 269 -24.58 -4.83 -21.51
N SER A 270 -24.93 -5.20 -20.29
CA SER A 270 -24.03 -5.34 -19.16
C SER A 270 -24.01 -6.79 -18.67
N VAL A 271 -22.82 -7.32 -18.42
CA VAL A 271 -22.62 -8.67 -17.85
C VAL A 271 -22.20 -8.53 -16.40
N SER A 272 -22.85 -9.29 -15.52
CA SER A 272 -22.51 -9.36 -14.09
C SER A 272 -22.56 -10.80 -13.58
N GLY A 273 -21.99 -11.04 -12.40
CA GLY A 273 -21.91 -12.38 -11.81
C GLY A 273 -20.76 -13.22 -12.35
N GLY A 274 -20.57 -14.40 -11.77
CA GLY A 274 -19.46 -15.29 -12.07
C GLY A 274 -18.09 -14.63 -11.90
N GLU A 275 -17.12 -15.08 -12.70
CA GLU A 275 -15.80 -14.46 -12.81
C GLU A 275 -15.87 -13.20 -13.68
N GLU A 276 -15.49 -12.04 -13.13
CA GLU A 276 -15.54 -10.75 -13.81
C GLU A 276 -14.75 -10.78 -15.14
N GLY A 277 -15.36 -10.28 -16.22
CA GLY A 277 -14.74 -10.25 -17.55
C GLY A 277 -14.59 -11.61 -18.25
N ARG A 278 -15.05 -12.72 -17.65
CA ARG A 278 -14.92 -14.06 -18.24
C ARG A 278 -15.75 -14.24 -19.52
N ILE A 279 -16.92 -13.62 -19.58
CA ILE A 279 -17.76 -13.53 -20.77
C ILE A 279 -18.10 -12.07 -21.05
N TYR A 280 -18.32 -11.76 -22.32
CA TYR A 280 -18.87 -10.50 -22.77
C TYR A 280 -20.07 -10.77 -23.68
N ALA A 281 -20.98 -9.81 -23.74
CA ALA A 281 -22.17 -9.91 -24.55
C ALA A 281 -22.48 -8.58 -25.25
N PHE A 282 -23.01 -8.64 -26.46
CA PHE A 282 -23.36 -7.46 -27.24
C PHE A 282 -24.43 -7.79 -28.29
N PHE A 283 -25.24 -6.81 -28.66
CA PHE A 283 -26.11 -6.92 -29.84
C PHE A 283 -25.35 -6.51 -31.10
N SER A 284 -25.46 -7.30 -32.17
CA SER A 284 -24.96 -6.91 -33.49
C SER A 284 -25.88 -5.88 -34.16
N SER A 285 -25.47 -5.34 -35.30
CA SER A 285 -26.30 -4.44 -36.13
C SER A 285 -27.60 -5.07 -36.64
N ASP A 286 -27.72 -6.40 -36.58
CA ASP A 286 -28.91 -7.16 -37.00
C ASP A 286 -29.78 -7.57 -35.79
N ASP A 287 -29.62 -6.88 -34.65
CA ASP A 287 -30.34 -7.13 -33.39
C ASP A 287 -30.23 -8.57 -32.90
N LYS A 288 -29.07 -9.20 -33.09
CA LYS A 288 -28.75 -10.53 -32.53
C LYS A 288 -27.83 -10.39 -31.34
N LEU A 289 -28.20 -10.99 -30.22
CA LEU A 289 -27.31 -11.09 -29.06
C LEU A 289 -26.21 -12.10 -29.34
N TYR A 290 -24.96 -11.69 -29.16
CA TYR A 290 -23.79 -12.55 -29.13
C TYR A 290 -23.24 -12.57 -27.72
N ILE A 291 -22.93 -13.76 -27.21
CA ILE A 291 -22.27 -13.99 -25.94
C ILE A 291 -21.04 -14.83 -26.23
N SER A 292 -19.88 -14.42 -25.73
CA SER A 292 -18.64 -15.15 -25.95
C SER A 292 -17.74 -15.08 -24.73
N SER A 293 -16.99 -16.16 -24.49
CA SER A 293 -15.93 -16.15 -23.49
C SER A 293 -14.75 -15.29 -23.98
N THR A 294 -14.11 -14.56 -23.07
CA THR A 294 -12.97 -13.69 -23.40
C THR A 294 -11.75 -14.51 -23.83
N SER A 295 -11.51 -15.65 -23.16
CA SER A 295 -10.49 -16.65 -23.50
C SER A 295 -11.07 -18.06 -23.55
N GLY A 296 -10.26 -19.07 -23.85
CA GLY A 296 -10.70 -20.46 -23.99
C GLY A 296 -11.23 -21.10 -22.72
N SER A 297 -12.02 -22.18 -22.85
CA SER A 297 -12.49 -23.03 -21.76
C SER A 297 -11.74 -24.36 -21.78
N VAL A 298 -11.00 -24.66 -20.71
CA VAL A 298 -10.16 -25.87 -20.61
C VAL A 298 -11.02 -27.15 -20.66
N GLY A 299 -12.21 -27.10 -20.05
CA GLY A 299 -13.21 -28.17 -20.11
C GLY A 299 -14.07 -28.16 -21.39
N ALA A 300 -13.84 -27.21 -22.30
CA ALA A 300 -14.68 -26.95 -23.47
C ALA A 300 -16.17 -26.91 -23.13
N GLU A 301 -16.54 -26.21 -22.05
CA GLU A 301 -17.94 -26.08 -21.66
C GLU A 301 -18.68 -25.11 -22.58
N ALA A 302 -19.98 -25.35 -22.82
CA ALA A 302 -20.84 -24.42 -23.53
C ALA A 302 -21.36 -23.33 -22.58
N ILE A 303 -21.74 -22.18 -23.16
CA ILE A 303 -22.58 -21.21 -22.45
C ILE A 303 -24.02 -21.75 -22.52
N GLU A 304 -24.65 -21.93 -21.36
CA GLU A 304 -25.99 -22.49 -21.22
C GLU A 304 -26.96 -21.43 -20.71
N VAL A 305 -28.14 -21.35 -21.31
CA VAL A 305 -29.21 -20.48 -20.82
C VAL A 305 -30.00 -21.24 -19.76
N LEU A 306 -29.99 -20.75 -18.53
CA LEU A 306 -30.57 -21.45 -17.38
C LEU A 306 -32.09 -21.63 -17.50
N ALA A 307 -32.62 -22.72 -16.95
CA ALA A 307 -34.06 -22.97 -17.01
C ALA A 307 -34.83 -22.21 -15.93
N ASN A 308 -36.15 -22.11 -16.08
CA ASN A 308 -37.04 -21.53 -15.07
C ASN A 308 -36.99 -22.25 -13.71
N SER A 309 -36.55 -23.51 -13.69
CA SER A 309 -36.32 -24.28 -12.47
C SER A 309 -35.12 -23.77 -11.65
N ASP A 310 -34.14 -23.15 -12.33
CA ASP A 310 -32.90 -22.66 -11.70
C ASP A 310 -33.02 -21.16 -11.40
N VAL A 311 -33.58 -20.39 -12.35
CA VAL A 311 -33.82 -18.95 -12.22
C VAL A 311 -35.25 -18.65 -12.62
N THR A 312 -36.08 -18.21 -11.67
CA THR A 312 -37.50 -17.95 -11.92
C THR A 312 -37.70 -16.88 -12.99
N GLY A 313 -38.48 -17.18 -14.03
CA GLY A 313 -38.80 -16.25 -15.13
C GLY A 313 -37.73 -16.16 -16.23
N ASN A 314 -36.63 -16.91 -16.12
CA ASN A 314 -35.52 -16.85 -17.07
C ASN A 314 -35.87 -17.29 -18.49
N SER A 315 -36.87 -18.16 -18.70
CA SER A 315 -37.30 -18.58 -20.04
C SER A 315 -37.96 -17.44 -20.84
N ASP A 316 -38.76 -16.62 -20.16
CA ASP A 316 -39.39 -15.46 -20.78
C ASP A 316 -38.35 -14.37 -21.06
N ALA A 317 -37.42 -14.17 -20.11
CA ALA A 317 -36.27 -13.28 -20.30
C ALA A 317 -35.38 -13.74 -21.47
N ALA A 318 -35.03 -15.02 -21.54
CA ALA A 318 -34.25 -15.58 -22.64
C ALA A 318 -34.90 -15.30 -24.00
N THR A 319 -36.22 -15.45 -24.09
CA THR A 319 -36.97 -15.13 -25.32
C THR A 319 -36.85 -13.64 -25.68
N ALA A 320 -36.91 -12.74 -24.69
CA ALA A 320 -36.72 -11.31 -24.92
C ALA A 320 -35.34 -10.97 -25.49
N PHE A 321 -34.30 -11.73 -25.13
CA PHE A 321 -32.95 -11.62 -25.68
C PHE A 321 -32.71 -12.45 -26.96
N GLY A 322 -33.76 -13.07 -27.54
CA GLY A 322 -33.65 -13.90 -28.73
C GLY A 322 -32.96 -15.25 -28.49
N LEU A 323 -32.84 -15.68 -27.24
CA LEU A 323 -32.23 -16.94 -26.82
C LEU A 323 -33.28 -18.03 -26.55
N SER A 324 -32.83 -19.28 -26.44
CA SER A 324 -33.63 -20.42 -25.98
C SER A 324 -32.93 -21.08 -24.80
N VAL A 325 -33.71 -21.54 -23.81
CA VAL A 325 -33.20 -22.30 -22.66
C VAL A 325 -32.45 -23.56 -23.11
N GLY A 326 -31.36 -23.87 -22.42
CA GLY A 326 -30.54 -25.06 -22.62
C GLY A 326 -29.12 -24.73 -23.08
N ALA A 327 -28.34 -25.80 -23.29
CA ALA A 327 -26.94 -25.71 -23.67
C ALA A 327 -26.74 -25.10 -25.06
N GLY A 328 -25.84 -24.13 -25.16
CA GLY A 328 -25.31 -23.65 -26.42
C GLY A 328 -24.38 -24.66 -27.12
N PRO A 329 -23.77 -24.27 -28.25
CA PRO A 329 -22.82 -25.14 -28.94
C PRO A 329 -21.57 -25.39 -28.08
N THR A 330 -21.20 -26.67 -27.91
CA THR A 330 -19.95 -27.04 -27.24
C THR A 330 -18.75 -26.84 -28.17
N PRO A 331 -17.64 -26.27 -27.69
CA PRO A 331 -16.42 -26.15 -28.49
C PRO A 331 -15.88 -27.49 -29.02
N THR A 332 -16.13 -28.61 -28.35
CA THR A 332 -15.80 -29.96 -28.85
C THR A 332 -16.54 -30.33 -30.14
N ALA A 333 -17.74 -29.78 -30.37
CA ALA A 333 -18.53 -30.06 -31.58
C ALA A 333 -17.85 -29.54 -32.86
N VAL A 334 -16.82 -28.69 -32.75
CA VAL A 334 -16.03 -28.16 -33.85
C VAL A 334 -14.58 -28.69 -33.88
N GLY A 335 -14.28 -29.79 -33.17
CA GLY A 335 -13.04 -30.56 -33.32
C GLY A 335 -11.92 -30.30 -32.31
N PHE A 336 -12.20 -29.59 -31.22
CA PHE A 336 -11.24 -29.39 -30.12
C PHE A 336 -11.30 -30.51 -29.08
N SER A 337 -10.16 -30.82 -28.46
CA SER A 337 -10.08 -31.74 -27.32
C SER A 337 -10.42 -30.99 -26.02
N ALA A 338 -11.34 -31.55 -25.23
CA ALA A 338 -11.67 -31.05 -23.90
C ALA A 338 -10.88 -31.81 -22.82
N TYR A 339 -10.45 -31.10 -21.78
CA TYR A 339 -9.97 -31.74 -20.58
C TYR A 339 -11.13 -32.02 -19.61
N ASP A 340 -10.97 -32.99 -18.71
CA ASP A 340 -11.98 -33.38 -17.72
C ASP A 340 -11.90 -32.53 -16.44
N PHE A 341 -11.65 -31.23 -16.59
CA PHE A 341 -11.66 -30.28 -15.48
C PHE A 341 -11.97 -28.85 -15.97
N ARG A 342 -12.51 -28.05 -15.05
CA ARG A 342 -12.71 -26.61 -15.19
C ARG A 342 -11.81 -25.85 -14.22
N LEU A 343 -11.55 -24.59 -14.55
CA LEU A 343 -10.78 -23.67 -13.71
C LEU A 343 -11.62 -22.45 -13.38
N SER A 344 -11.62 -22.07 -12.10
CA SER A 344 -12.11 -20.77 -11.62
C SER A 344 -11.01 -20.07 -10.84
N ILE A 345 -11.12 -18.75 -10.72
CA ILE A 345 -10.20 -17.89 -9.96
C ILE A 345 -11.01 -17.03 -8.99
N ASP A 346 -10.48 -16.85 -7.79
CA ASP A 346 -10.96 -15.91 -6.77
C ASP A 346 -9.75 -15.25 -6.09
N GLY A 347 -9.50 -13.98 -6.40
CA GLY A 347 -8.28 -13.27 -6.03
C GLY A 347 -7.01 -14.05 -6.46
N ALA A 348 -6.16 -14.38 -5.48
CA ALA A 348 -4.93 -15.13 -5.69
C ALA A 348 -5.10 -16.66 -5.70
N GLN A 349 -6.32 -17.19 -5.63
CA GLN A 349 -6.59 -18.62 -5.61
C GLN A 349 -7.16 -19.11 -6.95
N ILE A 350 -6.57 -20.18 -7.49
CA ILE A 350 -7.19 -20.96 -8.57
C ILE A 350 -7.83 -22.20 -7.98
N THR A 351 -9.07 -22.48 -8.36
CA THR A 351 -9.73 -23.75 -8.08
C THR A 351 -9.85 -24.57 -9.36
N ALA A 352 -9.32 -25.78 -9.35
CA ALA A 352 -9.55 -26.77 -10.39
C ALA A 352 -10.56 -27.80 -9.91
N THR A 353 -11.60 -28.06 -10.70
CA THR A 353 -12.62 -29.04 -10.36
C THR A 353 -12.86 -29.95 -11.55
N ARG A 354 -12.83 -31.26 -11.33
CA ARG A 354 -13.17 -32.21 -12.38
C ARG A 354 -14.61 -32.05 -12.82
N THR A 355 -14.86 -32.22 -14.12
CA THR A 355 -16.23 -32.22 -14.64
C THR A 355 -16.88 -33.60 -14.46
N SER A 356 -16.08 -34.68 -14.36
CA SER A 356 -16.53 -35.99 -13.90
C SER A 356 -16.43 -36.16 -12.37
N THR A 357 -17.52 -36.66 -11.75
CA THR A 357 -17.63 -36.81 -10.29
C THR A 357 -16.89 -38.02 -9.71
N SER A 358 -16.30 -38.88 -10.54
CA SER A 358 -15.82 -40.22 -10.12
C SER A 358 -14.30 -40.38 -10.09
N ALA A 359 -13.54 -39.35 -10.46
CA ALA A 359 -12.08 -39.42 -10.51
C ALA A 359 -11.46 -38.42 -9.53
N THR A 360 -10.26 -38.74 -9.06
CA THR A 360 -9.47 -37.84 -8.22
C THR A 360 -8.74 -36.86 -9.12
N LEU A 361 -8.68 -35.58 -8.73
CA LEU A 361 -7.85 -34.59 -9.39
C LEU A 361 -6.37 -34.89 -9.09
N THR A 362 -5.53 -34.83 -10.12
CA THR A 362 -4.08 -34.93 -10.02
C THR A 362 -3.46 -33.58 -10.33
N ALA A 363 -2.70 -33.05 -9.38
CA ALA A 363 -2.00 -31.80 -9.58
C ALA A 363 -0.69 -31.76 -8.77
N SER A 364 0.25 -30.97 -9.27
CA SER A 364 1.48 -30.63 -8.57
C SER A 364 1.81 -29.17 -8.83
N SER A 365 2.40 -28.51 -7.85
CA SER A 365 2.83 -27.12 -7.97
C SER A 365 4.30 -27.00 -7.59
N ALA A 366 4.99 -26.07 -8.24
CA ALA A 366 6.35 -25.67 -7.91
C ALA A 366 6.45 -24.14 -7.98
N GLY A 367 7.23 -23.55 -7.08
CA GLY A 367 7.53 -22.14 -7.10
C GLY A 367 9.00 -21.90 -6.77
N THR A 368 9.60 -20.86 -7.35
CA THR A 368 10.93 -20.39 -6.95
C THR A 368 10.80 -19.05 -6.25
N SER A 369 11.57 -18.89 -5.19
CA SER A 369 11.72 -17.62 -4.46
C SER A 369 13.18 -17.44 -4.08
N SER A 370 13.61 -16.19 -4.03
CA SER A 370 14.90 -15.76 -3.50
C SER A 370 14.97 -15.86 -1.96
N VAL A 371 13.84 -16.08 -1.31
CA VAL A 371 13.74 -16.14 0.15
C VAL A 371 14.36 -17.43 0.66
N SER A 372 15.39 -17.24 1.50
CA SER A 372 16.01 -18.35 2.21
C SER A 372 15.28 -18.68 3.51
N GLU A 373 14.85 -17.65 4.24
CA GLU A 373 14.13 -17.77 5.50
C GLU A 373 13.03 -16.70 5.58
N ARG A 374 11.81 -17.13 5.93
CA ARG A 374 10.70 -16.25 6.31
C ARG A 374 10.28 -16.55 7.74
N LEU A 375 10.29 -15.52 8.58
CA LEU A 375 9.85 -15.59 9.96
C LEU A 375 8.58 -14.75 10.11
N ILE A 376 7.51 -15.38 10.59
CA ILE A 376 6.27 -14.69 10.96
C ILE A 376 6.10 -14.85 12.46
N MET A 377 5.91 -13.73 13.15
CA MET A 377 5.62 -13.71 14.58
C MET A 377 4.26 -13.04 14.76
N THR A 378 3.35 -13.69 15.49
CA THR A 378 2.04 -13.13 15.84
C THR A 378 1.93 -12.98 17.35
N ASP A 379 0.97 -12.15 17.78
CA ASP A 379 0.72 -11.89 19.20
C ASP A 379 1.99 -11.40 19.91
N LEU A 380 2.70 -10.48 19.24
CA LEU A 380 3.94 -9.90 19.73
C LEU A 380 3.68 -9.17 21.06
N PRO A 381 4.52 -9.40 22.09
CA PRO A 381 4.40 -8.72 23.37
C PRO A 381 4.86 -7.26 23.25
N ASP A 382 4.52 -6.46 24.26
CA ASP A 382 5.04 -5.09 24.43
C ASP A 382 6.51 -5.14 24.88
N GLU A 383 7.39 -5.55 23.97
CA GLU A 383 8.81 -5.82 24.19
C GLU A 383 9.62 -5.28 23.01
N GLU A 384 10.82 -4.75 23.30
CA GLU A 384 11.76 -4.38 22.25
C GLU A 384 12.50 -5.63 21.75
N LEU A 385 12.32 -5.94 20.46
CA LEU A 385 12.98 -7.08 19.81
C LEU A 385 14.21 -6.64 19.01
N ILE A 386 15.27 -7.43 19.12
CA ILE A 386 16.50 -7.31 18.35
C ILE A 386 16.48 -8.37 17.25
N ILE A 387 16.55 -7.91 16.00
CA ILE A 387 16.65 -8.80 14.84
C ILE A 387 18.08 -8.75 14.31
N LEU A 388 18.76 -9.89 14.32
CA LEU A 388 20.11 -10.05 13.76
C LEU A 388 20.07 -10.99 12.56
N VAL A 389 20.82 -10.64 11.51
CA VAL A 389 20.98 -11.50 10.34
C VAL A 389 22.45 -11.92 10.23
N THR A 390 22.68 -13.23 10.29
CA THR A 390 24.02 -13.84 10.22
C THR A 390 24.15 -14.70 8.97
N GLY A 391 25.38 -14.94 8.51
CA GLY A 391 25.61 -15.74 7.30
C GLY A 391 25.59 -14.92 6.00
N GLY A 392 25.07 -15.56 4.94
CA GLY A 392 25.32 -15.23 3.54
C GLY A 392 24.70 -13.95 2.98
N ALA A 393 24.01 -14.04 1.83
CA ALA A 393 23.51 -12.88 1.09
C ALA A 393 22.38 -12.17 1.87
N ARG A 394 22.41 -10.83 1.91
CA ARG A 394 21.52 -10.02 2.74
C ARG A 394 20.54 -9.23 1.88
N LYS A 395 19.41 -9.84 1.54
CA LYS A 395 18.19 -9.13 1.16
C LYS A 395 17.17 -9.36 2.26
N ILE A 396 16.74 -8.28 2.91
CA ILE A 396 15.86 -8.33 4.08
C ILE A 396 14.65 -7.47 3.76
N SER A 397 13.46 -8.02 3.96
CA SER A 397 12.21 -7.26 4.07
C SER A 397 11.57 -7.57 5.41
N ALA A 398 10.87 -6.59 5.97
CA ALA A 398 10.08 -6.73 7.18
C ALA A 398 8.77 -5.96 7.03
N GLY A 399 7.67 -6.63 7.35
CA GLY A 399 6.35 -6.02 7.53
C GLY A 399 5.91 -6.23 8.96
N TYR A 400 5.18 -5.26 9.51
CA TYR A 400 4.61 -5.34 10.85
C TYR A 400 3.26 -4.64 10.87
N ASP A 401 2.38 -5.13 11.73
CA ASP A 401 1.12 -4.45 12.02
C ASP A 401 1.34 -3.45 13.16
N LEU A 402 0.68 -2.31 13.07
CA LEU A 402 0.66 -1.30 14.12
C LEU A 402 -0.65 -1.39 14.89
N LEU A 403 -0.56 -1.49 16.21
CA LEU A 403 -1.70 -1.23 17.07
C LEU A 403 -2.10 0.25 16.93
N PRO A 404 -3.40 0.59 16.87
CA PRO A 404 -3.86 1.97 16.88
C PRO A 404 -3.28 2.73 18.08
N GLU A 405 -2.84 3.97 17.85
CA GLU A 405 -2.32 4.84 18.90
C GLU A 405 -3.36 4.97 20.04
N GLY A 406 -2.92 4.70 21.28
CA GLY A 406 -3.81 4.70 22.46
C GLY A 406 -4.50 3.35 22.75
N SER A 407 -4.12 2.28 22.05
CA SER A 407 -4.48 0.92 22.46
C SER A 407 -4.04 0.70 23.92
N PRO A 408 -4.94 0.27 24.83
CA PRO A 408 -4.57 0.13 26.24
C PRO A 408 -3.55 -1.00 26.39
N THR A 409 -2.30 -0.65 26.69
CA THR A 409 -1.31 -1.62 27.15
C THR A 409 -1.59 -1.91 28.61
N LEU A 410 -1.81 -3.19 28.92
CA LEU A 410 -1.91 -3.64 30.31
C LEU A 410 -0.49 -3.97 30.77
N ALA A 411 0.01 -3.21 31.74
CA ALA A 411 1.24 -3.60 32.42
C ALA A 411 1.06 -4.99 33.02
N SER A 412 1.85 -5.95 32.54
CA SER A 412 1.86 -7.32 33.07
C SER A 412 2.28 -7.32 34.53
N ASP A 413 1.62 -8.17 35.32
CA ASP A 413 2.04 -8.43 36.69
C ASP A 413 3.39 -9.16 36.67
N ILE A 414 4.34 -8.73 37.49
CA ILE A 414 5.71 -9.26 37.51
C ILE A 414 5.95 -10.05 38.78
N THR A 415 6.56 -11.23 38.65
CA THR A 415 7.03 -12.02 39.78
C THR A 415 8.56 -11.98 39.82
N VAL A 416 9.14 -11.53 40.93
CA VAL A 416 10.58 -11.61 41.17
C VAL A 416 10.86 -12.88 41.98
N ASN A 417 11.57 -13.83 41.39
CA ASN A 417 11.95 -15.09 41.99
C ASN A 417 13.43 -15.09 42.37
N VAL A 418 13.77 -15.50 43.60
CA VAL A 418 15.17 -15.67 44.04
C VAL A 418 15.67 -17.04 43.59
N ILE A 419 16.45 -17.09 42.51
CA ILE A 419 17.01 -18.34 41.98
C ILE A 419 18.12 -18.86 42.88
N ASP A 420 18.99 -17.97 43.38
CA ASP A 420 20.09 -18.34 44.25
C ASP A 420 20.39 -17.24 45.26
N ALA A 421 20.00 -17.48 46.50
CA ALA A 421 20.21 -16.54 47.59
C ALA A 421 21.69 -16.35 47.95
N SER A 422 22.56 -17.33 47.65
CA SER A 422 23.99 -17.24 47.98
C SER A 422 24.75 -16.28 47.05
N THR A 423 24.33 -16.22 45.79
CA THR A 423 24.88 -15.30 44.78
C THR A 423 24.04 -14.04 44.61
N GLY A 424 22.83 -14.00 45.17
CA GLY A 424 21.87 -12.92 44.96
C GLY A 424 21.25 -12.94 43.56
N LYS A 425 21.24 -14.09 42.86
CA LYS A 425 20.66 -14.23 41.53
C LYS A 425 19.14 -14.26 41.63
N VAL A 426 18.49 -13.37 40.91
CA VAL A 426 17.03 -13.21 40.84
C VAL A 426 16.56 -13.24 39.39
N GLU A 427 15.31 -13.63 39.20
CA GLU A 427 14.66 -13.70 37.89
C GLU A 427 13.32 -12.96 37.92
N PHE A 428 13.12 -12.15 36.90
CA PHE A 428 11.89 -11.42 36.65
C PHE A 428 11.05 -12.25 35.69
N LEU A 429 9.89 -12.68 36.16
CA LEU A 429 8.95 -13.51 35.42
C LEU A 429 7.69 -12.69 35.14
N ASP A 430 7.11 -12.88 33.95
CA ASP A 430 5.73 -12.54 33.72
C ASP A 430 4.84 -13.47 34.58
N THR A 431 3.93 -12.89 35.36
CA THR A 431 3.15 -13.66 36.35
C THR A 431 2.09 -14.53 35.68
N ALA A 432 1.56 -14.11 34.53
CA ALA A 432 0.50 -14.83 33.83
C ALA A 432 1.03 -16.07 33.11
N THR A 433 2.14 -15.91 32.39
CA THR A 433 2.72 -16.94 31.51
C THR A 433 3.89 -17.69 32.15
N GLY A 434 4.51 -17.13 33.19
CA GLY A 434 5.73 -17.66 33.80
C GLY A 434 6.97 -17.45 32.92
N SER A 435 6.89 -16.60 31.89
CA SER A 435 8.00 -16.34 30.97
C SER A 435 9.10 -15.53 31.67
N SER A 436 10.34 -15.96 31.51
CA SER A 436 11.53 -15.28 32.04
C SER A 436 11.83 -14.04 31.21
N LEU A 437 11.61 -12.86 31.79
CA LEU A 437 11.83 -11.57 31.15
C LEU A 437 13.27 -11.12 31.32
N ALA A 438 13.82 -11.26 32.52
CA ALA A 438 15.21 -10.88 32.81
C ALA A 438 15.80 -11.70 33.96
N THR A 439 17.11 -11.95 33.90
CA THR A 439 17.86 -12.59 34.98
C THR A 439 18.95 -11.66 35.45
N ARG A 440 19.02 -11.37 36.75
CA ARG A 440 19.93 -10.36 37.30
C ARG A 440 20.55 -10.82 38.60
N THR A 441 21.63 -10.15 38.97
CA THR A 441 22.24 -10.31 40.30
C THR A 441 21.99 -9.03 41.10
N LEU A 442 21.55 -9.19 42.35
CA LEU A 442 21.39 -8.08 43.27
C LEU A 442 22.73 -7.39 43.55
N ASP A 443 22.70 -6.07 43.70
CA ASP A 443 23.87 -5.31 44.13
C ASP A 443 24.16 -5.48 45.65
N SER A 444 25.21 -4.81 46.13
CA SER A 444 25.58 -4.84 47.55
C SER A 444 24.50 -4.32 48.52
N ASN A 445 23.51 -3.59 48.01
CA ASN A 445 22.38 -3.05 48.76
C ASN A 445 21.09 -3.88 48.55
N GLN A 446 21.19 -5.07 47.96
CA GLN A 446 20.03 -5.92 47.59
C GLN A 446 19.07 -5.22 46.62
N LYS A 447 19.60 -4.35 45.74
CA LYS A 447 18.85 -3.67 44.69
C LYS A 447 19.15 -4.24 43.32
N VAL A 448 18.16 -4.14 42.43
CA VAL A 448 18.29 -4.56 41.04
C VAL A 448 17.34 -3.79 40.13
N LYS A 449 17.75 -3.60 38.87
CA LYS A 449 16.91 -3.03 37.82
C LYS A 449 16.69 -4.02 36.69
N ALA A 450 15.44 -4.19 36.29
CA ALA A 450 15.02 -4.97 35.12
C ALA A 450 13.60 -4.59 34.73
N VAL A 451 13.22 -4.80 33.47
CA VAL A 451 11.83 -4.59 32.98
C VAL A 451 11.22 -3.24 33.40
N GLY A 452 12.03 -2.18 33.40
CA GLY A 452 11.62 -0.83 33.81
C GLY A 452 11.42 -0.61 35.33
N LEU A 453 11.67 -1.62 36.18
CA LEU A 453 11.49 -1.58 37.63
C LEU A 453 12.84 -1.51 38.35
N GLU A 454 12.92 -0.74 39.44
CA GLU A 454 13.96 -0.87 40.47
C GLU A 454 13.35 -1.58 41.68
N VAL A 455 13.89 -2.74 42.04
CA VAL A 455 13.41 -3.56 43.16
C VAL A 455 14.50 -3.61 44.22
N GLU A 456 14.12 -3.32 45.47
CA GLU A 456 14.95 -3.50 46.67
C GLU A 456 14.36 -4.62 47.52
N LEU A 457 15.09 -5.72 47.65
CA LEU A 457 14.68 -6.83 48.51
C LEU A 457 15.28 -6.62 49.89
N LYS A 458 14.48 -6.80 50.95
CA LYS A 458 14.92 -6.63 52.34
C LYS A 458 14.69 -7.90 53.13
N GLY A 459 15.68 -8.28 53.94
CA GLY A 459 15.60 -9.41 54.85
C GLY A 459 16.68 -10.45 54.57
N VAL A 460 16.42 -11.69 55.03
CA VAL A 460 17.26 -12.85 54.71
C VAL A 460 16.55 -13.60 53.60
N LEU A 461 17.08 -13.51 52.38
CA LEU A 461 16.52 -14.19 51.22
C LEU A 461 16.82 -15.69 51.27
N GLN A 462 15.87 -16.50 50.84
CA GLN A 462 16.03 -17.92 50.57
C GLN A 462 15.82 -18.20 49.09
N THR A 463 16.50 -19.23 48.58
CA THR A 463 16.23 -19.72 47.22
C THR A 463 14.77 -20.16 47.12
N ASP A 464 14.11 -19.80 46.01
CA ASP A 464 12.68 -19.95 45.70
C ASP A 464 11.74 -18.97 46.43
N ASP A 465 12.28 -17.93 47.10
CA ASP A 465 11.46 -16.79 47.54
C ASP A 465 10.85 -16.06 46.32
N LYS A 466 9.55 -15.78 46.38
CA LYS A 466 8.79 -15.12 45.30
C LYS A 466 8.10 -13.85 45.78
N PHE A 467 8.28 -12.78 45.02
CA PHE A 467 7.68 -11.48 45.27
C PHE A 467 6.81 -11.08 44.09
N HIS A 468 5.53 -10.84 44.32
CA HIS A 468 4.58 -10.46 43.27
C HIS A 468 4.37 -8.95 43.25
N ILE A 469 4.70 -8.34 42.13
CA ILE A 469 4.48 -6.93 41.82
C ILE A 469 3.27 -6.88 40.89
N THR A 470 2.12 -6.49 41.43
CA THR A 470 0.85 -6.51 40.69
C THR A 470 0.33 -5.10 40.48
N SER A 471 -0.33 -4.87 39.35
CA SER A 471 -1.04 -3.64 39.08
C SER A 471 -2.24 -3.49 40.04
N ASN A 472 -2.43 -2.31 40.62
CA ASN A 472 -3.51 -2.03 41.56
C ASN A 472 -4.90 -1.87 40.86
N LYS A 473 -5.22 -2.74 39.90
CA LYS A 473 -6.37 -2.62 38.99
C LYS A 473 -7.74 -2.65 39.70
N ASN A 474 -7.79 -3.19 40.93
CA ASN A 474 -8.98 -3.26 41.78
C ASN A 474 -8.75 -2.67 43.18
N GLY A 475 -7.84 -1.71 43.32
CA GLY A 475 -7.54 -1.04 44.59
C GLY A 475 -8.73 -0.25 45.13
N SER A 476 -9.64 -0.92 45.84
CA SER A 476 -10.73 -0.26 46.55
C SER A 476 -10.15 0.71 47.58
N GLY A 477 -10.34 2.02 47.36
CA GLY A 477 -9.83 3.08 48.24
C GLY A 477 -8.57 3.80 47.74
N ASP A 478 -8.03 3.50 46.55
CA ASP A 478 -6.94 4.28 45.96
C ASP A 478 -7.45 5.57 45.34
N ALA A 479 -7.12 6.71 45.95
CA ALA A 479 -7.51 8.04 45.50
C ALA A 479 -6.31 8.89 45.02
N ARG A 480 -5.15 8.28 44.69
CA ARG A 480 -3.95 9.03 44.29
C ARG A 480 -4.19 9.92 43.06
N ASN A 481 -4.82 9.38 42.02
CA ASN A 481 -5.18 10.18 40.84
C ASN A 481 -6.17 11.30 41.17
N LEU A 482 -7.09 11.07 42.11
CA LEU A 482 -8.00 12.11 42.59
C LEU A 482 -7.24 13.23 43.31
N PHE A 483 -6.24 12.89 44.13
CA PHE A 483 -5.38 13.87 44.80
C PHE A 483 -4.50 14.63 43.80
N GLU A 484 -4.02 14.00 42.73
CA GLU A 484 -3.30 14.69 41.66
C GLU A 484 -4.20 15.67 40.90
N ILE A 485 -5.44 15.27 40.57
CA ILE A 485 -6.44 16.16 39.95
C ILE A 485 -6.75 17.34 40.87
N VAL A 486 -6.93 17.12 42.17
CA VAL A 486 -7.15 18.19 43.16
C VAL A 486 -5.92 19.11 43.26
N SER A 487 -4.72 18.56 43.10
CA SER A 487 -3.48 19.34 43.17
C SER A 487 -3.32 20.32 41.99
N LEU A 488 -3.87 20.00 40.81
CA LEU A 488 -3.89 20.93 39.66
C LEU A 488 -4.63 22.24 39.96
N GLN A 489 -5.53 22.27 40.95
CA GLN A 489 -6.19 23.49 41.40
C GLN A 489 -5.18 24.55 41.89
N ASN A 490 -4.05 24.12 42.45
CA ASN A 490 -3.05 24.98 43.08
C ASN A 490 -1.69 24.94 42.33
N SER A 491 -1.72 24.76 41.00
CA SER A 491 -0.51 24.57 40.20
C SER A 491 0.60 25.60 40.50
N THR A 492 1.84 25.11 40.65
CA THR A 492 3.03 25.91 40.98
C THR A 492 3.88 26.24 39.75
N ASP A 493 3.38 25.96 38.53
CA ASP A 493 4.06 26.16 37.25
C ASP A 493 4.28 27.64 36.87
N GLY A 494 4.00 28.57 37.77
CA GLY A 494 4.17 30.01 37.58
C GLY A 494 3.04 30.68 36.79
N THR A 495 2.04 29.92 36.32
CA THR A 495 0.86 30.46 35.61
C THR A 495 -0.36 30.66 36.52
N GLY A 496 -0.31 30.16 37.76
CA GLY A 496 -1.39 30.25 38.75
C GLY A 496 -2.41 29.11 38.59
N GLY A 497 -3.28 28.92 39.58
CA GLY A 497 -4.33 27.89 39.50
C GLY A 497 -5.39 28.22 38.44
N PHE A 498 -6.30 27.28 38.15
CA PHE A 498 -7.39 27.52 37.17
C PHE A 498 -8.21 28.79 37.46
N SER A 499 -8.34 29.17 38.74
CA SER A 499 -9.02 30.41 39.15
C SER A 499 -8.23 31.67 38.78
N ASP A 500 -6.90 31.62 38.87
CA ASP A 500 -6.02 32.74 38.55
C ASP A 500 -5.95 32.95 37.03
N ILE A 501 -5.86 31.85 36.26
CA ILE A 501 -5.90 31.89 34.80
C ILE A 501 -7.23 32.51 34.34
N PHE A 502 -8.36 32.06 34.89
CA PHE A 502 -9.67 32.62 34.56
C PHE A 502 -9.77 34.11 34.91
N ALA A 503 -9.29 34.52 36.09
CA ALA A 503 -9.26 35.92 36.49
C ALA A 503 -8.40 36.79 35.55
N SER A 504 -7.26 36.27 35.09
CA SER A 504 -6.39 36.94 34.13
C SER A 504 -7.07 37.17 32.78
N VAL A 505 -7.75 36.15 32.24
CA VAL A 505 -8.51 36.27 30.98
C VAL A 505 -9.62 37.32 31.09
N VAL A 506 -10.41 37.29 32.17
CA VAL A 506 -11.49 38.26 32.40
C VAL A 506 -10.94 39.68 32.54
N SER A 507 -9.83 39.85 33.25
CA SER A 507 -9.15 41.15 33.39
C SER A 507 -8.62 41.67 32.05
N GLY A 508 -7.99 40.80 31.25
CA GLY A 508 -7.49 41.13 29.91
C GLY A 508 -8.61 41.54 28.95
N LEU A 509 -9.73 40.83 28.95
CA LEU A 509 -10.91 41.19 28.17
C LEU A 509 -11.48 42.54 28.62
N GLY A 510 -11.58 42.79 29.93
CA GLY A 510 -12.02 44.06 30.50
C GLY A 510 -11.13 45.25 30.06
N SER A 511 -9.81 45.07 30.10
CA SER A 511 -8.84 46.06 29.64
C SER A 511 -8.99 46.35 28.14
N THR A 512 -9.14 45.29 27.34
CA THR A 512 -9.32 45.41 25.88
C THR A 512 -10.61 46.16 25.54
N LEU A 513 -11.74 45.79 26.17
CA LEU A 513 -13.02 46.48 25.99
C LEU A 513 -12.93 47.96 26.35
N GLN A 514 -12.26 48.29 27.46
CA GLN A 514 -12.06 49.67 27.88
C GLN A 514 -11.22 50.46 26.85
N SER A 515 -10.15 49.87 26.33
CA SER A 515 -9.31 50.46 25.27
C SER A 515 -10.10 50.70 23.98
N THR A 516 -10.90 49.73 23.55
CA THR A 516 -11.78 49.86 22.39
C THR A 516 -12.80 50.97 22.58
N ARG A 517 -13.39 51.10 23.77
CA ARG A 517 -14.36 52.17 24.08
C ARG A 517 -13.72 53.57 23.98
N VAL A 518 -12.50 53.74 24.48
CA VAL A 518 -11.75 55.01 24.38
C VAL A 518 -11.41 55.33 22.92
N THR A 519 -10.97 54.33 22.16
CA THR A 519 -10.66 54.48 20.73
C THR A 519 -11.90 54.87 19.93
N ASN A 520 -13.04 54.22 20.19
CA ASN A 520 -14.30 54.55 19.53
C ASN A 520 -14.75 55.98 19.83
N GLY A 521 -14.71 56.41 21.10
CA GLY A 521 -15.03 57.80 21.45
C GLY A 521 -14.10 58.82 20.80
N SER A 522 -12.82 58.47 20.59
CA SER A 522 -11.87 59.31 19.85
C SER A 522 -12.20 59.39 18.36
N ALA A 523 -12.60 58.27 17.74
CA ALA A 523 -13.02 58.22 16.35
C ALA A 523 -14.32 59.02 16.11
N GLU A 524 -15.28 58.95 17.03
CA GLU A 524 -16.51 59.77 16.98
C GLU A 524 -16.20 61.28 17.05
N ALA A 525 -15.25 61.67 17.91
CA ALA A 525 -14.79 63.05 18.00
C ALA A 525 -14.11 63.52 16.70
N LEU A 526 -13.23 62.69 16.11
CA LEU A 526 -12.60 62.98 14.81
C LEU A 526 -13.62 63.10 13.69
N HIS A 527 -14.59 62.18 13.61
CA HIS A 527 -15.66 62.22 12.63
C HIS A 527 -16.47 63.53 12.74
N SER A 528 -16.81 63.95 13.96
CA SER A 528 -17.53 65.20 14.20
C SER A 528 -16.73 66.43 13.75
N ALA A 529 -15.42 66.46 14.05
CA ALA A 529 -14.53 67.53 13.59
C ALA A 529 -14.39 67.55 12.05
N SER A 530 -14.34 66.38 11.40
CA SER A 530 -14.30 66.28 9.93
C SER A 530 -15.58 66.82 9.28
N LEU A 531 -16.75 66.52 9.85
CA LEU A 531 -18.03 67.10 9.37
C LEU A 531 -18.05 68.63 9.49
N GLU A 532 -17.52 69.18 10.59
CA GLU A 532 -17.43 70.63 10.78
C GLU A 532 -16.52 71.29 9.74
N ILE A 533 -15.37 70.68 9.44
CA ILE A 533 -14.46 71.15 8.39
C ILE A 533 -15.12 71.07 7.01
N GLU A 534 -15.82 69.97 6.70
CA GLU A 534 -16.53 69.80 5.43
C GLU A 534 -17.61 70.88 5.24
N ALA A 535 -18.39 71.17 6.29
CA ALA A 535 -19.38 72.24 6.26
C ALA A 535 -18.75 73.63 6.01
N GLY A 536 -17.54 73.87 6.52
CA GLY A 536 -16.78 75.10 6.29
C GLY A 536 -16.29 75.28 4.84
N PHE A 537 -16.02 74.19 4.11
CA PHE A 537 -15.56 74.25 2.72
C PHE A 537 -16.71 74.26 1.69
N SER A 538 -17.83 73.60 2.01
CA SER A 538 -19.01 73.48 1.15
C SER A 538 -20.04 74.61 1.34
N GLY A 539 -19.84 75.49 2.33
CA GLY A 539 -20.70 76.64 2.58
C GLY A 539 -20.45 77.78 1.58
N VAL A 540 -21.32 77.94 0.58
CA VAL A 540 -21.30 79.08 -0.35
C VAL A 540 -21.74 80.35 0.39
N SER A 541 -20.94 81.41 0.34
CA SER A 541 -21.30 82.70 0.94
C SER A 541 -22.37 83.38 0.10
N LEU A 542 -23.62 83.39 0.60
CA LEU A 542 -24.78 83.98 -0.10
C LEU A 542 -24.55 85.45 -0.50
N ASP A 543 -23.73 86.18 0.26
CA ASP A 543 -23.38 87.56 -0.05
C ASP A 543 -22.51 87.69 -1.30
N GLU A 544 -21.60 86.73 -1.54
CA GLU A 544 -20.71 86.72 -2.71
C GLU A 544 -21.46 86.25 -3.97
N GLU A 545 -22.33 85.25 -3.84
CA GLU A 545 -23.23 84.81 -4.92
C GLU A 545 -24.19 85.95 -5.35
N ALA A 546 -24.71 86.72 -4.39
CA ALA A 546 -25.59 87.86 -4.65
C ALA A 546 -24.88 89.02 -5.37
N ALA A 547 -23.62 89.30 -5.01
CA ALA A 547 -22.78 90.29 -5.69
C ALA A 547 -22.50 89.90 -7.15
N ASN A 548 -22.14 88.64 -7.39
CA ASN A 548 -21.93 88.11 -8.74
C ASN A 548 -23.21 88.17 -9.59
N LEU A 549 -24.37 87.88 -9.00
CA LEU A 549 -25.65 87.93 -9.69
C LEU A 549 -26.03 89.36 -10.09
N LEU A 550 -25.79 90.35 -9.22
CA LEU A 550 -25.97 91.77 -9.56
C LEU A 550 -25.03 92.21 -10.69
N GLN A 551 -23.77 91.77 -10.67
CA GLN A 551 -22.82 92.06 -11.73
C GLN A 551 -23.26 91.47 -13.08
N GLN A 552 -23.74 90.22 -13.10
CA GLN A 552 -24.26 89.59 -14.32
C GLN A 552 -25.51 90.31 -14.85
N GLN A 553 -26.41 90.76 -13.97
CA GLN A 553 -27.59 91.52 -14.37
C GLN A 553 -27.22 92.87 -15.02
N GLN A 554 -26.24 93.60 -14.50
CA GLN A 554 -25.74 94.83 -15.12
C GLN A 554 -25.10 94.57 -16.50
N ALA A 555 -24.29 93.53 -16.62
CA ALA A 555 -23.67 93.14 -17.89
C ALA A 555 -24.72 92.78 -18.97
N TYR A 556 -25.81 92.12 -18.57
CA TYR A 556 -26.91 91.76 -19.46
C TYR A 556 -27.69 93.01 -19.94
N GLN A 557 -27.96 93.96 -19.04
CA GLN A 557 -28.61 95.22 -19.40
C GLN A 557 -27.74 96.07 -20.34
N ALA A 558 -26.42 96.10 -20.12
CA ALA A 558 -25.48 96.78 -21.00
C ALA A 558 -25.46 96.13 -22.41
N SER A 559 -25.43 94.79 -22.48
CA SER A 559 -25.46 94.03 -23.74
C SER A 559 -26.76 94.26 -24.53
N ALA A 560 -27.91 94.34 -23.85
CA ALA A 560 -29.19 94.63 -24.48
C ALA A 560 -29.24 96.04 -25.11
N ARG A 561 -28.61 97.05 -24.46
CA ARG A 561 -28.48 98.39 -25.05
C ARG A 561 -27.60 98.38 -26.30
N ILE A 562 -26.47 97.65 -26.29
CA ILE A 562 -25.61 97.51 -27.48
C ILE A 562 -26.39 96.90 -28.66
N LEU A 563 -27.19 95.86 -28.41
CA LEU A 563 -27.99 95.22 -29.45
C LEU A 563 -29.10 96.12 -30.00
N SER A 564 -29.71 96.96 -29.15
CA SER A 564 -30.67 97.99 -29.55
C SER A 564 -30.03 99.00 -30.51
N THR A 565 -28.85 99.52 -30.16
CA THR A 565 -28.12 100.48 -31.02
C THR A 565 -27.69 99.83 -32.33
N ALA A 566 -27.25 98.56 -32.31
CA ALA A 566 -26.87 97.84 -33.52
C ALA A 566 -28.06 97.59 -34.47
N ARG A 567 -29.25 97.29 -33.94
CA ARG A 567 -30.49 97.17 -34.74
C ARG A 567 -30.88 98.50 -35.40
N GLU A 568 -30.68 99.61 -34.71
CA GLU A 568 -31.00 100.95 -35.24
C GLU A 568 -30.07 101.33 -36.41
N ILE A 569 -28.77 101.02 -36.30
CA ILE A 569 -27.77 101.18 -37.39
C ILE A 569 -28.10 100.28 -38.59
N PHE A 570 -28.45 99.01 -38.35
CA PHE A 570 -28.78 98.08 -39.44
C PHE A 570 -30.04 98.51 -40.20
N ARG A 571 -31.03 99.08 -39.51
CA ARG A 571 -32.26 99.56 -40.13
C ARG A 571 -32.00 100.81 -40.98
N THR A 572 -31.13 101.72 -40.54
CA THR A 572 -30.72 102.87 -41.36
C THR A 572 -29.95 102.44 -42.62
N LEU A 573 -29.18 101.35 -42.57
CA LEU A 573 -28.43 100.81 -43.72
C LEU A 573 -29.34 100.14 -44.78
N ILE A 574 -30.42 99.46 -44.37
CA ILE A 574 -31.36 98.82 -45.31
C ILE A 574 -32.31 99.82 -45.98
N ASP A 575 -32.62 100.94 -45.34
CA ASP A 575 -33.55 101.93 -45.91
C ASP A 575 -32.88 102.90 -46.94
N SER A 576 -31.56 102.81 -47.19
CA SER A 576 -30.83 103.81 -48.01
C SER A 576 -30.26 103.36 -49.38
N ILE A 577 -30.37 102.08 -49.78
CA ILE A 577 -30.06 101.54 -51.14
C ILE A 577 -30.94 100.31 -51.35
#